data_AF-A0A957K9Z8-F1
#
_entry.id   AF-A0A957K9Z8-F1
#
_cell.length_a   1.000
_cell.length_b   1.000
_cell.length_c   1.000
_cell.angle_alpha   90.00
_cell.angle_beta   90.00
_cell.angle_gamma   90.00
#
_symmetry.space_group_name_H-M   'P 1'
#
loop_
_entity.id
_entity.type
_entity.pdbx_description
1 polymer ?
#
loop_
_entity_poly.entity_id
_entity_poly.type
_entity_poly.pdbx_seq_one_letter_code
_entity_poly.pdbx_strand_id
1 'polypeptide(L)' 'MSDIVTDDPQAWHAELRQAVRQLCARFPDEYWRRLDREEAYPTDFVQAMTAAGYLAALIPEAYGGIGVGLVEA' A
#
# COMPACT_ATOMS: atom_id res chain seq x y z
N MET A 1 -1.66 26.38 -8.68
CA MET A 1 -1.64 24.96 -9.08
C MET A 1 -2.55 24.26 -8.10
N SER A 2 -3.85 24.20 -8.41
CA SER A 2 -4.83 23.44 -7.65
C SER A 2 -4.60 21.99 -8.02
N ASP A 3 -4.19 21.17 -7.05
CA ASP A 3 -3.82 19.79 -7.30
C ASP A 3 -5.05 19.01 -7.80
N ILE A 4 -4.91 18.48 -9.02
CA ILE A 4 -5.91 17.73 -9.79
C ILE A 4 -6.42 16.46 -9.09
N VAL A 5 -5.89 16.12 -7.91
CA VAL A 5 -6.08 14.83 -7.25
C VAL A 5 -7.34 14.79 -6.36
N THR A 6 -7.86 15.92 -5.86
CA THR A 6 -8.96 15.92 -4.88
C THR A 6 -10.36 16.11 -5.48
N ASP A 7 -10.48 16.36 -6.79
CA ASP A 7 -11.75 16.77 -7.41
C ASP A 7 -12.59 15.60 -7.98
N ASP A 8 -12.01 14.39 -8.08
CA ASP A 8 -12.73 13.17 -8.49
C ASP A 8 -12.32 11.95 -7.63
N PRO A 9 -13.15 11.55 -6.65
CA PRO A 9 -12.90 10.40 -5.78
C PRO A 9 -12.67 9.08 -6.54
N GLN A 10 -13.24 8.93 -7.74
CA GLN A 10 -13.13 7.68 -8.50
C GLN A 10 -11.76 7.55 -9.19
N ALA A 11 -11.19 8.67 -9.64
CA ALA A 11 -9.85 8.72 -10.21
C ALA A 11 -8.78 8.37 -9.15
N TRP A 12 -8.90 8.95 -7.95
CA TRP A 12 -8.03 8.65 -6.81
C TRP A 12 -8.06 7.16 -6.42
N HIS A 13 -9.25 6.56 -6.34
CA HIS A 13 -9.38 5.12 -6.06
C HIS A 13 -8.80 4.23 -7.15
N ALA A 14 -8.79 4.67 -8.40
CA ALA A 14 -8.16 3.92 -9.49
C ALA A 14 -6.63 3.94 -9.40
N GLU A 15 -6.04 5.10 -9.12
CA GLU A 15 -4.60 5.27 -8.95
C GLU A 15 -4.08 4.48 -7.75
N LEU A 16 -4.77 4.56 -6.60
CA LEU A 16 -4.42 3.79 -5.41
C LEU A 16 -4.44 2.28 -5.70
N ARG A 17 -5.50 1.77 -6.34
CA ARG A 17 -5.60 0.34 -6.70
C ARG A 17 -4.50 -0.07 -7.68
N GLN A 18 -4.15 0.79 -8.63
CA GLN A 18 -3.08 0.51 -9.58
C GLN A 18 -1.73 0.40 -8.86
N ALA A 19 -1.42 1.36 -7.97
CA ALA A 19 -0.16 1.39 -7.25
C ALA A 19 -0.03 0.20 -6.29
N VAL A 20 -1.10 -0.20 -5.61
CA VAL A 20 -1.14 -1.42 -4.79
C VAL A 20 -0.93 -2.67 -5.65
N ARG A 21 -1.58 -2.77 -6.83
CA ARG A 21 -1.38 -3.91 -7.74
C ARG A 21 0.07 -4.02 -8.22
N GLN A 22 0.71 -2.91 -8.54
CA GLN A 22 2.13 -2.90 -8.95
C GLN A 22 3.05 -3.37 -7.82
N LEU A 23 2.74 -3.01 -6.58
CA LEU A 23 3.47 -3.49 -5.41
C LEU A 23 3.28 -5.00 -5.24
N CYS A 24 2.04 -5.48 -5.27
CA CYS A 24 1.73 -6.92 -5.16
C CYS A 24 2.40 -7.74 -6.27
N ALA A 25 2.54 -7.21 -7.48
CA ALA A 25 3.20 -7.88 -8.60
C ALA A 25 4.69 -8.21 -8.34
N ARG A 26 5.33 -7.55 -7.37
CA ARG A 26 6.71 -7.86 -6.95
C ARG A 26 6.81 -9.13 -6.09
N PHE A 27 5.69 -9.66 -5.63
CA PHE A 27 5.59 -10.82 -4.73
C PHE A 27 4.78 -11.94 -5.42
N PRO A 28 5.41 -12.68 -6.35
CA PRO A 28 4.73 -13.72 -7.11
C PRO A 28 4.36 -14.93 -6.25
N ASP A 29 3.54 -15.84 -6.78
CA ASP A 29 3.10 -17.07 -6.09
C ASP A 29 4.26 -17.87 -5.45
N GLU A 30 5.44 -17.88 -6.07
CA GLU A 30 6.62 -18.56 -5.53
C GLU A 30 7.04 -18.02 -4.16
N TYR A 31 6.97 -16.70 -3.96
CA TYR A 31 7.25 -16.05 -2.68
C TYR A 31 6.28 -16.56 -1.61
N TRP A 32 4.98 -16.54 -1.91
CA TRP A 32 3.94 -16.98 -0.97
C TRP A 32 4.03 -18.47 -0.66
N ARG A 33 4.28 -19.30 -1.68
CA ARG A 33 4.49 -20.75 -1.49
C ARG A 33 5.73 -21.06 -0.66
N ARG A 34 6.79 -20.25 -0.77
CA ARG A 34 7.97 -20.40 0.07
C ARG A 34 7.65 -20.08 1.53
N LEU A 35 6.98 -18.96 1.78
CA LEU A 35 6.57 -18.58 3.12
C LEU A 35 5.64 -19.59 3.77
N ASP A 36 4.68 -20.13 3.01
CA ASP A 36 3.75 -21.17 3.49
C ASP A 36 4.51 -22.44 3.91
N ARG A 37 5.47 -22.90 3.09
CA ARG A 37 6.33 -24.05 3.44
C ARG A 37 7.21 -23.80 4.66
N GLU A 38 7.63 -22.56 4.86
CA GLU A 38 8.54 -22.15 5.94
C GLU A 38 7.78 -21.69 7.20
N GLU A 39 6.44 -21.68 7.17
CA GLU A 39 5.58 -21.05 8.19
C GLU A 39 6.07 -19.65 8.59
N ALA A 40 6.59 -18.90 7.61
CA ALA A 40 7.33 -17.68 7.82
C ALA A 40 6.47 -16.43 7.62
N TYR A 41 6.80 -15.38 8.38
CA TYR A 41 6.16 -14.08 8.24
C TYR A 41 6.63 -13.35 6.97
N PRO A 42 5.73 -12.72 6.19
CA PRO A 42 6.05 -12.04 4.93
C PRO A 42 6.73 -10.66 5.16
N THR A 43 7.87 -10.64 5.85
CA THR A 43 8.58 -9.42 6.25
C THR A 43 8.82 -8.47 5.08
N ASP A 44 9.30 -8.96 3.94
CA ASP A 44 9.65 -8.14 2.79
C ASP A 44 8.42 -7.46 2.17
N PHE A 45 7.29 -8.17 2.13
CA PHE A 45 6.01 -7.63 1.67
C PHE A 45 5.50 -6.54 2.60
N VAL A 46 5.54 -6.81 3.91
CA VAL A 46 5.12 -5.85 4.94
C VAL A 46 5.99 -4.60 4.88
N GLN A 47 7.31 -4.75 4.80
CA GLN A 47 8.23 -3.62 4.64
C GLN A 47 7.95 -2.82 3.36
N ALA A 48 7.68 -3.48 2.23
CA ALA A 48 7.34 -2.80 0.99
C ALA A 48 6.03 -2.00 1.12
N MET A 49 5.01 -2.58 1.74
CA MET A 49 3.73 -1.92 2.00
C MET A 49 3.85 -0.77 3.01
N THR A 50 4.72 -0.90 4.02
CA THR A 50 5.03 0.17 4.98
C THR A 50 5.82 1.30 4.33
N ALA A 51 6.82 1.00 3.51
CA ALA A 51 7.60 2.01 2.78
C ALA A 51 6.76 2.76 1.74
N ALA A 52 5.79 2.08 1.14
CA ALA A 52 4.79 2.71 0.29
C ALA A 52 3.68 3.42 1.08
N GLY A 53 3.69 3.30 2.42
CA GLY A 53 2.77 3.90 3.38
C GLY A 53 1.33 3.39 3.35
N TYR A 54 1.06 2.29 2.64
CA TYR A 54 -0.27 1.68 2.59
C TYR A 54 -0.70 1.01 3.91
N LEU A 55 0.27 0.61 4.75
CA LEU A 55 -0.01 0.06 6.10
C LEU A 55 -0.06 1.13 7.19
N ALA A 56 0.18 2.40 6.85
CA ALA A 56 0.27 3.50 7.79
C ALA A 56 -1.04 4.31 7.90
N ALA A 57 -2.20 3.70 7.61
CA ALA A 57 -3.51 4.38 7.65
C ALA A 57 -3.89 4.97 9.04
N LEU A 58 -3.16 4.61 10.11
CA LEU A 58 -3.38 5.08 11.48
C LEU A 58 -2.17 5.80 12.09
N ILE A 59 -1.10 6.02 11.32
CA ILE A 59 0.13 6.64 11.83
C ILE A 59 0.22 8.09 11.33
N PRO A 60 0.30 9.09 12.22
CA PRO A 60 0.46 10.49 11.84
C PRO A 60 1.65 10.68 10.88
N GLU A 61 1.52 11.57 9.90
CA GLU A 61 2.54 11.88 8.87
C GLU A 61 3.95 12.11 9.45
N ALA A 62 4.02 12.66 10.66
CA ALA A 62 5.27 12.90 11.40
C ALA A 62 6.12 11.64 11.67
N TYR A 63 5.57 10.43 11.44
CA TYR A 63 6.24 9.15 11.65
C TYR A 63 6.31 8.28 10.38
N GLY A 64 6.12 8.87 9.19
CA GLY A 64 6.32 8.18 7.90
C GLY A 64 5.06 7.63 7.23
N GLY A 65 3.88 8.18 7.55
CA GLY A 65 2.62 7.90 6.83
C GLY A 65 2.43 8.81 5.61
N ILE A 66 1.67 8.36 4.59
CA ILE A 66 1.43 9.14 3.35
C ILE A 66 0.36 10.25 3.50
N GLY A 67 -0.07 10.59 4.72
CA GLY A 67 -1.13 11.58 4.88
C GLY A 67 -2.47 11.19 4.27
N VAL A 68 -2.69 9.89 4.02
CA VAL A 68 -4.00 9.42 3.58
C VAL A 68 -4.89 9.36 4.82
N GLY A 69 -5.72 10.39 4.97
CA GLY A 69 -6.77 10.42 5.97
C GLY A 69 -7.60 9.14 5.91
N LEU A 70 -7.95 8.65 7.10
CA LEU A 70 -8.78 7.49 7.40
C LEU A 70 -10.24 7.60 6.90
N VAL A 71 -10.48 8.17 5.73
CA VAL A 71 -11.81 8.39 5.14
C VAL A 71 -11.63 8.12 3.65
N GLU A 72 -12.15 7.08 3.02
CA GLU A 72 -13.50 6.54 3.10
C GLU A 72 -13.48 5.01 2.88
N ALA A 73 -14.24 4.30 3.72
CA ALA A 73 -14.67 2.92 3.51
C ALA A 73 -16.00 2.89 2.75
#